data_AF-A0A2D7GGY3-F1
#
_entry.id   AF-A0A2D7GGY3-F1
#
_cell.length_a   1.000
_cell.length_b   1.000
_cell.length_c   1.000
_cell.angle_alpha   90.00
_cell.angle_beta   90.00
_cell.angle_gamma   90.00
#
_symmetry.space_group_name_H-M   'P 1'
#
loop_
_entity.id
_entity.type
_entity.pdbx_description
1 polymer ?
#
loop_
_entity_poly.entity_id
_entity_poly.type
_entity_poly.pdbx_seq_one_letter_code
_entity_poly.pdbx_strand_id
1 'polypeptide(L)' 'MDVKRFVYRVLDLEEWFNFKKKKVFYGNDLDQISGYIHLSEKDQLRKTIDIYFKKKKNSDFKD' A
#
# COMPACT_ATOMS: atom_id res chain seq x y z
N MET A 1 -7.42 28.71 6.81
CA MET A 1 -6.28 27.78 6.73
C MET A 1 -6.76 26.56 5.96
N ASP A 2 -6.27 26.37 4.75
CA ASP A 2 -6.68 25.22 3.94
C ASP A 2 -5.78 24.04 4.30
N VAL A 3 -6.30 23.12 5.12
CA VAL A 3 -5.57 21.95 5.61
C VAL A 3 -6.42 20.70 5.45
N LYS A 4 -6.77 20.38 4.21
CA LYS A 4 -7.03 18.99 3.82
C LYS A 4 -5.76 18.42 3.19
N ARG A 5 -4.78 18.05 4.02
CA ARG A 5 -3.64 17.24 3.58
C ARG A 5 -4.12 15.80 3.51
N PHE A 6 -4.43 15.35 2.30
CA PHE A 6 -4.73 13.95 2.05
C PHE A 6 -3.45 13.13 2.22
N VAL A 7 -3.59 12.00 2.90
CA VAL A 7 -2.60 10.94 2.94
C VAL A 7 -3.16 9.73 2.20
N TYR A 8 -2.26 8.98 1.58
CA TYR A 8 -2.59 7.91 0.67
C TYR A 8 -2.02 6.60 1.18
N ARG A 9 -2.77 5.53 0.96
CA ARG A 9 -2.28 4.17 1.13
C ARG A 9 -2.12 3.52 -0.23
N VAL A 10 -0.94 2.97 -0.49
CA VAL A 10 -0.73 2.07 -1.63
C VAL A 10 -1.09 0.66 -1.19
N LEU A 11 -1.93 0.01 -1.98
CA LEU A 11 -2.34 -1.38 -1.80
C LEU A 11 -2.02 -2.14 -3.08
N ASP A 12 -1.58 -3.39 -2.94
CA ASP A 12 -1.58 -4.31 -4.06
C ASP A 12 -3.01 -4.77 -4.41
N LEU A 13 -3.14 -5.54 -5.50
CA LEU A 13 -4.45 -5.97 -5.98
C LEU A 13 -5.20 -6.83 -4.96
N GLU A 14 -4.51 -7.75 -4.30
CA GLU A 14 -5.13 -8.66 -3.33
C GLU A 14 -5.57 -7.90 -2.07
N GLU A 15 -4.71 -7.03 -1.54
CA GLU A 15 -5.01 -6.14 -0.43
C GLU A 15 -6.24 -5.27 -0.74
N TRP A 16 -6.32 -4.73 -1.96
CA TRP A 16 -7.46 -3.93 -2.40
C TRP A 16 -8.76 -4.73 -2.48
N PHE A 17 -8.73 -5.93 -3.07
CA PHE A 17 -9.92 -6.80 -3.13
C PHE A 17 -10.40 -7.19 -1.73
N ASN A 18 -9.48 -7.55 -0.84
CA ASN A 18 -9.77 -7.86 0.54
C ASN A 18 -10.37 -6.67 1.28
N PHE A 19 -9.80 -5.47 1.11
CA PHE A 19 -10.35 -4.24 1.69
C PHE A 19 -11.76 -3.95 1.17
N LYS A 20 -12.01 -4.11 -0.14
CA LYS A 20 -13.33 -3.88 -0.73
C LYS A 20 -14.40 -4.81 -0.15
N LYS A 21 -14.04 -6.05 0.19
CA LYS A 21 -14.92 -7.04 0.84
C LYS A 21 -15.12 -6.76 2.33
N LYS A 22 -14.03 -6.57 3.08
CA LYS A 22 -14.03 -6.47 4.55
C LYS A 22 -14.33 -5.06 5.08
N LYS A 23 -14.19 -4.03 4.25
CA LYS A 23 -14.30 -2.59 4.58
C LYS A 23 -13.31 -2.09 5.65
N VAL A 24 -12.37 -2.93 6.07
CA VAL A 24 -11.32 -2.62 7.03
C VAL A 24 -10.01 -3.16 6.49
N PHE A 25 -8.93 -2.40 6.67
CA PHE A 25 -7.57 -2.80 6.36
C PHE A 25 -6.76 -2.81 7.67
N TYR A 26 -6.22 -3.97 8.02
CA TYR A 26 -5.50 -4.18 9.29
C TYR A 26 -3.97 -4.03 9.15
N GLY A 27 -3.50 -3.53 8.01
CA GLY A 27 -2.08 -3.47 7.70
C GLY A 27 -1.56 -4.74 7.03
N ASN A 28 -0.54 -4.59 6.21
CA ASN A 28 0.23 -5.70 5.65
C ASN A 28 1.36 -6.11 6.60
N ASP A 29 2.20 -7.05 6.18
CA ASP A 29 3.27 -7.59 7.04
C ASP A 29 4.17 -6.50 7.63
N LEU A 30 4.57 -5.50 6.82
CA LEU A 30 5.40 -4.39 7.27
C LEU A 30 4.66 -3.53 8.31
N ASP A 31 3.38 -3.23 8.07
CA ASP A 31 2.58 -2.46 9.01
C ASP A 31 2.43 -3.19 10.34
N GLN A 32 2.14 -4.49 10.29
CA GLN A 32 1.96 -5.32 11.48
C GLN A 32 3.24 -5.43 12.30
N ILE A 33 4.39 -5.65 11.65
CA ILE A 33 5.70 -5.70 12.31
C ILE A 33 6.07 -4.35 12.94
N SER A 34 5.80 -3.25 12.23
CA SER A 34 6.11 -1.90 12.73
C SER A 34 5.15 -1.43 13.83
N GLY A 35 3.95 -2.02 13.90
CA GLY A 35 2.88 -1.63 14.81
C GLY A 35 2.02 -0.45 14.33
N TYR A 36 2.17 0.02 13.08
CA TYR A 36 1.39 1.13 12.53
C TYR A 36 1.18 1.01 11.01
N ILE A 37 0.13 1.64 10.48
CA ILE A 37 -0.17 1.67 9.04
C ILE A 37 0.68 2.75 8.36
N HIS A 38 1.53 2.34 7.42
CA HIS A 38 2.31 3.26 6.61
C HIS A 38 1.43 3.96 5.58
N LEU A 39 1.39 5.29 5.67
CA LEU A 39 0.72 6.16 4.70
C LEU A 39 1.76 7.07 4.05
N SER A 40 1.42 7.65 2.90
CA SER A 40 2.30 8.55 2.16
C SER A 40 1.57 9.83 1.77
N GLU A 41 2.28 10.95 1.79
CA GLU A 41 1.82 12.15 1.10
C GLU A 41 1.91 11.99 -0.42
N LYS A 42 1.27 12.90 -1.15
CA LYS A 42 1.15 12.82 -2.62
C LYS A 42 2.52 12.79 -3.32
N ASP A 43 3.48 13.59 -2.83
CA ASP A 43 4.84 13.69 -3.34
C ASP A 43 5.70 12.45 -3.02
N GLN A 44 5.38 11.75 -1.93
CA GLN A 44 6.06 10.52 -1.51
C GLN A 44 5.60 9.28 -2.29
N LEU A 45 4.38 9.29 -2.86
CA LEU A 45 3.76 8.13 -3.51
C LEU A 45 4.67 7.42 -4.53
N ARG A 46 5.33 8.18 -5.40
CA ARG A 46 6.19 7.61 -6.45
C ARG A 46 7.36 6.84 -5.84
N LYS A 47 7.99 7.39 -4.80
CA LYS A 47 9.10 6.74 -4.09
C LYS A 47 8.62 5.49 -3.35
N THR A 48 7.46 5.56 -2.69
CA THR A 48 6.85 4.40 -1.99
C THR A 48 6.57 3.25 -2.95
N ILE A 49 5.95 3.53 -4.10
CA ILE A 49 5.69 2.51 -5.15
C ILE A 49 6.99 1.87 -5.62
N ASP A 50 8.02 2.69 -5.84
CA ASP A 50 9.29 2.22 -6.39
C ASP A 50 10.07 1.31 -5.44
N ILE A 51 10.05 1.61 -4.14
CA ILE A 51 10.76 0.82 -3.12
C ILE A 51 10.01 -0.49 -2.81
N TYR A 52 8.70 -0.41 -2.60
CA TYR A 52 7.94 -1.51 -1.98
C TYR A 52 7.09 -2.31 -2.97
N PHE A 53 6.70 -1.76 -4.12
CA PHE A 53 5.70 -2.37 -5.01
C PHE A 53 6.24 -2.74 -6.41
N LYS A 54 7.38 -2.19 -6.85
CA LYS A 54 7.96 -2.52 -8.17
C LYS A 54 8.53 -3.94 -8.30
N LYS A 55 8.84 -4.62 -7.20
CA LYS A 55 9.47 -5.97 -7.24
C LYS A 55 8.49 -7.15 -7.30
N LYS A 56 7.16 -6.95 -7.30
CA LYS A 56 6.18 -8.04 -7.53
C LYS A 56 5.93 -8.33 -9.02
N LYS A 57 6.97 -8.35 -9.85
CA LYS A 57 6.91 -8.91 -11.21
C LYS A 57 8.07 -9.87 -11.41
N ASN A 58 7.71 -11.10 -11.81
CA ASN A 58 8.54 -12.18 -12.37
C ASN A 58 9.06 -13.24 -11.40
N SER A 59 8.16 -14.13 -10.99
CA SER A 59 8.32 -15.58 -11.13
C SER A 59 6.97 -16.22 -10.78
N ASP A 60 6.23 -16.75 -11.77
CA ASP A 60 5.20 -17.81 -11.58
C ASP A 60 4.39 -18.11 -12.86
N PHE A 61 4.62 -17.42 -13.97
CA PHE A 61 4.22 -17.92 -15.29
C PHE A 61 5.40 -18.63 -15.94
N LYS A 62 5.52 -19.94 -15.66
CA LYS A 62 6.18 -20.88 -16.57
C LYS A 62 5.07 -21.52 -17.41
N ASP A 63 4.94 -21.06 -18.65
CA ASP A 63 4.38 -21.88 -19.72
C ASP A 63 5.47 -22.87 -20.19
#